data_AF-A0A9C8K9U5-F1
#
_entry.id   AF-A0A9C8K9U5-F1
#
_cell.length_a   1.000
_cell.length_b   1.000
_cell.length_c   1.000
_cell.angle_alpha   90.00
_cell.angle_beta   90.00
_cell.angle_gamma   90.00
#
_symmetry.space_group_name_H-M   'P 1'
#
loop_
_entity.id
_entity.type
_entity.pdbx_description
1 polymer ?
#
loop_
_entity_poly.entity_id
_entity_poly.type
_entity_poly.pdbx_seq_one_letter_code
_entity_poly.pdbx_strand_id
1 'polypeptide(L)' 'PVEEMEIMYQYSSLTMGWCINCHRETEVKVEGNAYYEKIHEELQKKYGVESFTAAQMGGIECGKCHY' A
#
# COMPACT_ATOMS: atom_id res chain seq x y z
N PRO A 1 -10.44 -15.88 -6.48
CA PRO A 1 -11.88 -16.21 -6.54
C PRO A 1 -12.58 -15.83 -7.85
N VAL A 2 -12.07 -14.87 -8.64
CA VAL A 2 -12.75 -14.39 -9.86
C VAL A 2 -12.95 -15.50 -10.89
N GLU A 3 -11.95 -16.37 -11.10
CA GLU A 3 -11.99 -17.47 -12.08
C GLU A 3 -13.13 -18.48 -11.83
N GLU A 4 -13.64 -18.56 -10.60
CA GLU A 4 -14.70 -19.49 -10.18
C GLU A 4 -16.09 -18.83 -10.11
N MET A 5 -16.23 -17.54 -10.45
CA MET A 5 -17.50 -16.82 -10.35
C MET A 5 -18.38 -17.04 -11.59
N GLU A 6 -19.49 -17.77 -11.44
CA GLU A 6 -20.51 -17.93 -12.51
C GLU A 6 -21.20 -16.60 -12.84
N ILE A 7 -21.47 -15.79 -11.82
CA ILE A 7 -21.96 -14.41 -11.93
C ILE A 7 -21.03 -13.51 -11.12
N MET A 8 -20.62 -12.39 -11.71
CA MET A 8 -19.75 -11.42 -11.05
C MET A 8 -20.43 -10.80 -9.82
N TYR A 9 -19.69 -10.73 -8.72
CA TYR A 9 -20.10 -10.02 -7.51
C TYR A 9 -18.90 -9.34 -6.84
N GLN A 10 -19.19 -8.41 -5.94
CA GLN A 10 -18.15 -7.73 -5.17
C GLN A 10 -17.69 -8.62 -4.01
N TYR A 11 -16.45 -9.10 -4.07
CA TYR A 11 -15.87 -10.00 -3.05
C TYR A 11 -15.44 -9.26 -1.77
N SER A 12 -14.81 -8.08 -1.91
CA SER A 12 -14.30 -7.29 -0.79
C SER A 12 -15.26 -6.18 -0.38
N SER A 13 -15.28 -5.80 0.90
CA SER A 13 -16.20 -4.75 1.37
C SER A 13 -15.92 -3.37 0.77
N LEU A 14 -14.67 -3.10 0.37
CA LEU A 14 -14.20 -1.82 -0.19
C LEU A 14 -14.56 -0.59 0.67
N THR A 15 -14.75 -0.80 1.98
CA THR A 15 -14.94 0.30 2.91
C THR A 15 -13.61 0.99 3.18
N MET A 16 -13.65 2.21 3.74
CA MET A 16 -12.45 2.94 4.15
C MET A 16 -11.50 2.08 5.01
N GLY A 17 -12.07 1.31 5.95
CA GLY A 17 -11.29 0.42 6.81
C GLY A 17 -10.56 -0.68 6.04
N TRP A 18 -11.16 -1.21 4.96
CA TRP A 18 -10.51 -2.18 4.10
C TRP A 18 -9.28 -1.58 3.40
N CYS A 19 -9.40 -0.37 2.86
CA CYS A 19 -8.28 0.34 2.24
C CYS A 19 -7.15 0.63 3.25
N ILE A 20 -7.49 1.16 4.43
CA ILE A 20 -6.51 1.53 5.46
C ILE A 20 -5.74 0.30 5.96
N ASN A 21 -6.43 -0.82 6.20
CA ASN A 21 -5.77 -2.04 6.70
C ASN A 21 -4.81 -2.61 5.66
N CYS A 22 -5.25 -2.70 4.40
CA CYS A 22 -4.38 -3.11 3.31
C CYS A 22 -3.10 -2.24 3.23
N HIS A 23 -3.23 -0.92 3.35
CA HIS A 23 -2.11 0.02 3.32
C HIS A 23 -1.18 -0.05 4.54
N ARG A 24 -1.65 -0.60 5.67
CA ARG A 24 -0.86 -0.81 6.89
C ARG A 24 -0.12 -2.13 6.92
N GLU A 25 -0.67 -3.14 6.25
CA GLU A 25 -0.20 -4.52 6.31
C GLU A 25 0.62 -4.91 5.08
N THR A 26 0.36 -4.28 3.93
CA THR A 26 1.00 -4.64 2.67
C THR A 26 2.26 -3.83 2.43
N GLU A 27 3.36 -4.54 2.18
CA GLU A 27 4.64 -3.94 1.83
C GLU A 27 4.66 -3.44 0.38
N VAL A 28 5.29 -2.28 0.18
CA VAL A 28 5.48 -1.67 -1.13
C VAL A 28 6.71 -2.30 -1.79
N LYS A 29 6.53 -2.77 -3.02
CA LYS A 29 7.63 -3.27 -3.85
C LYS A 29 8.45 -2.10 -4.40
N VAL A 30 9.63 -1.93 -3.85
CA VAL A 30 10.59 -0.87 -4.21
C VAL A 30 11.75 -1.38 -5.06
N GLU A 31 11.99 -2.69 -5.07
CA GLU A 31 13.06 -3.34 -5.83
C GLU A 31 12.91 -3.09 -7.34
N GLY A 32 14.01 -2.66 -7.98
CA GLY A 32 14.06 -2.43 -9.43
C GLY A 32 13.33 -1.18 -9.91
N ASN A 33 12.86 -0.31 -9.01
CA ASN A 33 12.22 0.95 -9.37
C ASN A 33 13.11 2.16 -9.03
N ALA A 34 13.68 2.77 -10.07
CA ALA A 34 14.55 3.95 -9.96
C ALA A 34 13.88 5.15 -9.25
N TYR A 35 12.55 5.24 -9.27
CA TYR A 35 11.82 6.28 -8.53
C TYR A 35 11.95 6.10 -7.00
N TYR A 36 12.01 4.86 -6.52
CA TYR A 36 12.03 4.55 -5.10
C TYR A 36 13.44 4.44 -4.51
N GLU A 37 14.51 4.43 -5.30
CA GLU A 37 15.89 4.27 -4.79
C GLU A 37 16.22 5.28 -3.68
N LYS A 38 16.00 6.57 -3.93
CA LYS A 38 16.27 7.62 -2.93
C LYS A 38 15.35 7.53 -1.72
N ILE A 39 14.07 7.24 -1.96
CA ILE A 39 13.06 7.14 -0.88
C ILE A 39 13.38 5.94 0.01
N HIS A 40 13.79 4.82 -0.59
CA HIS A 40 14.18 3.61 0.11
C HIS A 40 15.41 3.85 0.96
N GLU A 41 16.45 4.49 0.45
CA GLU A 41 17.64 4.84 1.24
C GLU A 41 17.32 5.77 2.42
N GLU A 42 16.50 6.81 2.20
CA GLU A 42 16.13 7.76 3.25
C GLU A 42 15.27 7.10 4.34
N LEU A 43 14.30 6.27 3.94
CA LEU A 43 13.42 5.57 4.88
C LEU A 43 14.15 4.45 5.62
N GLN A 44 15.07 3.72 4.97
CA GLN A 44 15.93 2.72 5.62
C GLN A 44 16.78 3.38 6.70
N LYS A 45 17.41 4.52 6.41
CA LYS A 45 18.21 5.26 7.39
C LYS A 45 17.37 5.77 8.57
N LYS A 46 16.11 6.18 8.31
CA LYS A 46 15.23 6.76 9.34
C LYS A 46 14.57 5.73 10.24
N TYR A 47 14.13 4.60 9.68
CA TYR A 47 13.31 3.61 10.40
C TYR A 47 14.04 2.29 10.65
N GLY A 48 15.20 2.05 10.02
CA GLY A 48 16.00 0.85 10.22
C GLY A 48 15.34 -0.44 9.72
N VAL A 49 14.38 -0.34 8.79
CA VAL A 49 13.64 -1.47 8.22
C VAL A 49 13.90 -1.59 6.73
N GLU A 50 13.98 -2.82 6.21
CA GLU A 50 14.23 -3.08 4.79
C GLU A 50 12.98 -2.86 3.93
N SER A 51 11.79 -3.09 4.45
CA SER A 51 10.50 -2.95 3.76
C SER A 51 9.64 -1.84 4.38
N PHE A 52 8.80 -1.22 3.56
CA PHE A 52 7.87 -0.16 3.99
C PHE A 52 6.46 -0.40 3.49
N THR A 53 5.47 0.01 4.27
CA THR A 53 4.07 0.00 3.86
C THR A 53 3.64 1.36 3.34
N ALA A 54 2.55 1.41 2.56
CA ALA A 54 2.01 2.66 2.05
C ALA A 54 1.69 3.64 3.20
N ALA A 55 1.27 3.14 4.37
CA ALA A 55 1.04 3.97 5.55
C ALA A 55 2.30 4.70 6.04
N GLN A 56 3.48 4.05 6.02
CA GLN A 56 4.75 4.66 6.44
C GLN A 56 5.26 5.72 5.45
N MET A 57 4.80 5.66 4.20
CA MET A 57 5.11 6.63 3.14
C MET A 57 4.10 7.79 3.09
N GLY A 58 3.20 7.88 4.08
CA GLY A 58 2.13 8.88 4.15
C GLY A 58 1.00 8.60 3.16
N GLY A 59 0.75 7.36 2.79
CA GLY A 59 -0.35 6.92 1.92
C GLY A 59 -1.72 6.85 2.61
N ILE A 60 -1.85 7.43 3.81
CA ILE A 60 -3.07 7.51 4.62
C ILE A 60 -3.47 8.96 4.95
N GLU A 61 -2.82 9.93 4.31
CA GLU A 61 -3.17 11.34 4.46
C GLU A 61 -4.52 11.61 3.79
N CYS A 62 -5.42 12.33 4.49
CA CYS A 62 -6.79 12.56 4.02
C CYS A 62 -6.86 13.12 2.59
N GLY A 63 -5.95 14.04 2.25
CA GLY A 63 -5.89 14.64 0.91
C GLY A 63 -5.66 13.61 -0.18
N LYS A 64 -4.72 12.68 0.02
CA LYS A 64 -4.35 11.71 -1.02
C LYS A 64 -5.47 10.75 -1.43
N CYS A 65 -6.50 10.60 -0.62
CA CYS A 65 -7.62 9.69 -0.87
C CYS A 65 -8.95 10.41 -1.13
N HIS A 66 -9.12 11.63 -0.61
CA HIS A 66 -10.38 12.36 -0.68
C HIS A 66 -10.33 13.63 -1.53
N TYR A 67 -9.14 14.10 -1.92
CA TYR A 67 -8.93 15.39 -2.60
C TYR A 67 -7.75 15.39 -3.57
#